data_AF-A0AAQ3UQ75-F1
#
_entry.id   AF-A0AAQ3UQ75-F1
#
_cell.length_a   1.000
_cell.length_b   1.000
_cell.length_c   1.000
_cell.angle_alpha   90.00
_cell.angle_beta   90.00
_cell.angle_gamma   90.00
#
_symmetry.space_group_name_H-M   'P 1'
#
loop_
_entity.id
_entity.type
_entity.pdbx_description
1 polymer ?
#
loop_
_entity_poly.entity_id
_entity_poly.type
_entity_poly.pdbx_seq_one_letter_code
_entity_poly.pdbx_strand_id
1 'polypeptide(L)'
;MADSAATDAPIANNQPTTEEVTVERTEQEQQQQEEEERLRYLEFVQQAAAQALVLAAAAYAYAKQGAGPLRPGVDHVEGTVKAVVGPVYDRFHGVPLDLLKFLDRKVGESVEEIDRRVPPVVKEAPTLARSAAKEVRQAGLVGTATGLAKSAIARAEPKARELYTRYEPVAERRAAEAWVALNRLPLVPSVTRAVLPTAAQLSAKYNSAVLDGAKRGNAVATYLPLVPTERLARVFPYPTADVPPAPEMQPIPSQ
;
A
#
# COMPACT_ATOMS: atom_id res chain seq x y z
N MET A 1 84.30 -7.78 7.92
CA MET A 1 83.53 -9.04 8.02
C MET A 1 82.09 -8.64 8.26
N ALA A 2 81.10 -8.88 7.40
CA ALA A 2 81.01 -9.70 6.20
C ALA A 2 79.97 -9.11 5.21
N ASP A 3 80.09 -9.50 3.94
CA ASP A 3 79.28 -9.19 2.77
C ASP A 3 77.78 -9.54 2.87
N SER A 4 76.93 -8.84 2.10
CA SER A 4 76.07 -9.49 1.07
C SER A 4 75.23 -8.51 0.25
N ALA A 5 75.08 -8.87 -1.02
CA ALA A 5 74.40 -8.16 -2.11
C ALA A 5 72.86 -8.14 -2.03
N ALA A 6 72.24 -7.16 -2.70
CA ALA A 6 70.85 -7.19 -3.18
C ALA A 6 70.74 -6.25 -4.41
N THR A 7 70.56 -6.77 -5.64
CA THR A 7 69.31 -7.14 -6.34
C THR A 7 68.59 -5.93 -6.95
N ASP A 8 68.54 -5.96 -8.29
CA ASP A 8 67.89 -5.05 -9.23
C ASP A 8 66.35 -5.25 -9.24
N ALA A 9 65.58 -4.17 -9.40
CA ALA A 9 64.15 -4.23 -9.74
C ALA A 9 63.68 -2.93 -10.41
N PRO A 10 62.90 -2.99 -11.52
CA PRO A 10 62.50 -1.82 -12.29
C PRO A 10 61.23 -1.15 -11.75
N ILE A 11 61.15 0.16 -11.94
CA ILE A 11 60.00 1.01 -11.59
C ILE A 11 58.86 0.73 -12.59
N ALA A 12 57.81 0.05 -12.14
CA ALA A 12 56.57 -0.14 -12.90
C ALA A 12 55.69 1.11 -12.75
N ASN A 13 55.47 1.80 -13.88
CA ASN A 13 54.57 2.93 -14.01
C ASN A 13 53.12 2.42 -14.11
N ASN A 14 52.37 2.45 -13.01
CA ASN A 14 50.93 2.14 -13.00
C ASN A 14 50.13 3.41 -13.29
N GLN A 15 49.82 3.63 -14.56
CA GLN A 15 48.77 4.57 -14.96
C GLN A 15 47.53 3.73 -15.33
N PRO A 16 46.39 3.90 -14.62
CA PRO A 16 45.20 3.12 -14.94
C PRO A 16 44.67 3.59 -16.29
N THR A 17 44.57 2.64 -17.22
CA THR A 17 44.01 2.80 -18.56
C THR A 17 42.60 3.35 -18.46
N THR A 18 42.34 4.44 -19.19
CA THR A 18 41.06 5.17 -19.22
C THR A 18 39.84 4.30 -19.54
N GLU A 19 40.05 3.11 -20.10
CA GLU A 19 39.00 2.14 -20.42
C GLU A 19 38.42 1.44 -19.17
N GLU A 20 39.21 1.06 -18.15
CA GLU A 20 38.68 0.39 -16.93
C GLU A 20 37.78 1.33 -16.11
N VAL A 21 38.17 2.60 -15.97
CA VAL A 21 37.38 3.62 -15.25
C VAL A 21 36.07 3.93 -15.98
N THR A 22 36.05 3.80 -17.31
CA THR A 22 34.84 4.05 -18.10
C THR A 22 33.90 2.85 -18.03
N VAL A 23 34.42 1.61 -18.13
CA VAL A 23 33.61 0.39 -18.06
C VAL A 23 32.96 0.22 -16.69
N GLU A 24 33.70 0.37 -15.57
CA GLU A 24 33.10 0.27 -14.22
C GLU A 24 32.04 1.35 -13.96
N ARG A 25 32.21 2.55 -14.53
CA ARG A 25 31.23 3.64 -14.40
C ARG A 25 29.93 3.32 -15.16
N THR A 26 30.03 2.72 -16.34
CA THR A 26 28.85 2.27 -17.11
C THR A 26 28.13 1.09 -16.45
N GLU A 27 28.87 0.16 -15.83
CA GLU A 27 28.29 -0.98 -15.10
C GLU A 27 27.62 -0.54 -13.80
N GLN A 28 28.20 0.41 -13.06
CA GLN A 28 27.56 0.99 -11.87
C GLN A 28 26.32 1.82 -12.22
N GLU A 29 26.35 2.57 -13.32
CA GLU A 29 25.18 3.31 -13.80
C GLU A 29 24.07 2.38 -14.32
N GLN A 30 24.41 1.26 -14.98
CA GLN A 30 23.45 0.23 -15.39
C GLN A 30 22.87 -0.54 -14.20
N GLN A 31 23.68 -0.89 -13.20
CA GLN A 31 23.19 -1.55 -11.98
C GLN A 31 22.28 -0.63 -11.16
N GLN A 32 22.61 0.66 -11.07
CA GLN A 32 21.73 1.65 -10.43
C GLN A 32 20.43 1.85 -11.20
N GLN A 33 20.47 1.83 -12.54
CA GLN A 33 19.27 1.90 -13.38
C GLN A 33 18.41 0.62 -13.25
N GLU A 34 18.99 -0.58 -13.23
CA GLU A 34 18.25 -1.82 -13.01
C GLU A 34 17.63 -1.88 -11.59
N GLU A 35 18.32 -1.39 -10.57
CA GLU A 35 17.79 -1.27 -9.21
C GLU A 35 16.74 -0.14 -9.04
N GLU A 36 16.73 0.86 -9.92
CA GLU A 36 15.66 1.85 -10.01
C GLU A 36 14.46 1.32 -10.81
N GLU A 37 14.68 0.43 -11.77
CA GLU A 37 13.61 -0.20 -12.56
C GLU A 37 12.86 -1.31 -11.82
N ARG A 38 13.49 -1.91 -10.80
CA ARG A 38 12.86 -2.88 -9.91
C ARG A 38 11.95 -2.19 -8.89
N LEU A 39 10.75 -2.75 -8.70
CA LEU A 39 9.86 -2.31 -7.62
C LEU A 39 10.58 -2.61 -6.29
N ARG A 40 10.68 -1.66 -5.36
CA ARG A 40 11.33 -1.84 -4.05
C ARG A 40 10.33 -2.11 -2.93
N TYR A 41 9.11 -1.60 -3.07
CA TYR A 41 8.07 -1.66 -2.05
C TYR A 41 6.84 -2.44 -2.51
N LEU A 42 6.55 -2.46 -3.81
CA LEU A 42 5.33 -3.03 -4.42
C LEU A 42 5.58 -4.34 -5.16
N GLU A 43 6.74 -5.00 -4.99
CA GLU A 43 7.01 -6.32 -5.59
C GLU A 43 5.95 -7.37 -5.23
N PHE A 44 5.47 -7.32 -3.98
CA PHE A 44 4.43 -8.22 -3.50
C PHE A 44 3.12 -8.06 -4.29
N VAL A 45 2.82 -6.86 -4.80
CA VAL A 45 1.62 -6.60 -5.61
C VAL A 45 1.77 -7.29 -6.96
N GLN A 46 2.95 -7.19 -7.58
CA GLN A 46 3.25 -7.87 -8.83
C GLN A 46 3.20 -9.39 -8.67
N GLN A 47 3.79 -9.94 -7.59
CA GLN A 47 3.73 -11.37 -7.28
C GLN A 47 2.30 -11.84 -6.99
N ALA A 48 1.52 -11.08 -6.20
CA ALA A 48 0.12 -11.40 -5.92
C ALA A 48 -0.75 -11.35 -7.19
N ALA A 49 -0.52 -10.37 -8.07
CA ALA A 49 -1.20 -10.28 -9.36
C ALA A 49 -0.88 -11.48 -10.25
N ALA A 50 0.39 -11.91 -10.32
CA ALA A 50 0.80 -13.10 -11.06
C ALA A 50 0.13 -14.38 -10.49
N GLN A 51 0.11 -14.54 -9.17
CA GLN A 51 -0.56 -15.67 -8.51
C GLN A 51 -2.08 -15.65 -8.74
N ALA A 52 -2.71 -14.49 -8.65
CA ALA A 52 -4.13 -14.32 -8.93
C ALA A 52 -4.44 -14.67 -10.40
N LEU A 53 -3.58 -14.28 -11.34
CA LEU A 53 -3.73 -14.61 -12.75
C LEU A 53 -3.62 -16.12 -13.00
N VAL A 54 -2.65 -16.79 -12.37
CA VAL A 54 -2.49 -18.25 -12.45
C VAL A 54 -3.72 -18.96 -11.87
N LEU A 55 -4.20 -18.52 -10.70
CA LEU A 55 -5.40 -19.09 -10.08
C LEU A 55 -6.66 -18.87 -10.92
N ALA A 56 -6.83 -17.66 -11.46
CA ALA A 56 -7.94 -17.35 -12.34
C ALA A 56 -7.89 -18.16 -13.65
N ALA A 57 -6.71 -18.31 -14.25
CA ALA A 57 -6.50 -19.14 -15.43
C ALA A 57 -6.79 -20.62 -15.15
N ALA A 58 -6.36 -21.14 -14.00
CA ALA A 58 -6.65 -22.51 -13.58
C ALA A 58 -8.16 -22.72 -13.35
N ALA A 59 -8.83 -21.80 -12.64
CA ALA A 59 -10.27 -21.84 -12.43
C ALA A 59 -11.05 -21.75 -13.75
N TYR A 60 -10.61 -20.89 -14.66
CA TYR A 60 -11.19 -20.76 -16.00
C TYR A 60 -10.98 -22.04 -16.83
N ALA A 61 -9.76 -22.60 -16.86
CA ALA A 61 -9.47 -23.85 -17.57
C ALA A 61 -10.30 -25.01 -17.02
N TYR A 62 -10.46 -25.09 -15.70
CA TYR A 62 -11.31 -26.09 -15.04
C TYR A 62 -12.79 -25.92 -15.43
N ALA A 63 -13.33 -24.70 -15.34
CA ALA A 63 -14.71 -24.41 -15.74
C ALA A 63 -14.95 -24.69 -17.23
N LYS A 64 -13.98 -24.37 -18.09
CA LYS A 64 -14.04 -24.60 -19.53
C LYS A 64 -14.00 -26.09 -19.89
N GLN A 65 -13.21 -26.89 -19.17
CA GLN A 65 -13.21 -28.36 -19.32
C GLN A 65 -14.52 -28.99 -18.83
N GLY A 66 -15.13 -28.43 -17.78
CA GLY A 66 -16.44 -28.86 -17.26
C GLY A 66 -17.66 -28.38 -18.05
N ALA A 67 -17.49 -27.51 -19.05
CA ALA A 67 -18.60 -26.84 -19.75
C ALA A 67 -19.41 -27.74 -20.71
N GLY A 68 -18.91 -28.94 -21.06
CA GLY A 68 -19.63 -29.93 -21.86
C GLY A 68 -20.24 -29.34 -23.16
N PRO A 69 -21.57 -29.46 -23.39
CA PRO A 69 -22.25 -28.92 -24.58
C PRO A 69 -22.16 -27.39 -24.77
N LEU A 70 -21.84 -26.62 -23.72
CA LEU A 70 -21.78 -25.15 -23.77
C LEU A 70 -20.41 -24.62 -24.22
N ARG A 71 -19.42 -25.51 -24.35
CA ARG A 71 -18.05 -25.18 -24.77
C ARG A 71 -17.97 -24.37 -26.08
N PRO A 72 -18.73 -24.68 -27.15
CA PRO A 72 -18.72 -23.89 -28.38
C PRO A 72 -19.21 -22.45 -28.19
N GLY A 73 -20.17 -22.24 -27.29
CA GLY A 73 -20.67 -20.90 -26.95
C GLY A 73 -19.64 -20.08 -26.16
N VAL A 74 -18.94 -20.72 -25.22
CA VAL A 74 -17.84 -20.10 -24.46
C VAL A 74 -16.70 -19.69 -25.40
N ASP A 75 -16.32 -20.56 -26.35
CA ASP A 75 -15.27 -20.28 -27.34
C ASP A 75 -15.65 -19.10 -28.27
N HIS A 76 -16.93 -19.00 -28.66
CA HIS A 76 -17.41 -17.90 -29.49
C HIS A 76 -17.40 -16.54 -28.76
N VAL A 77 -17.84 -16.52 -27.50
CA VAL A 77 -17.81 -15.32 -26.66
C VAL A 77 -16.36 -14.92 -26.35
N GLU A 78 -15.50 -15.88 -26.00
CA GLU A 78 -14.07 -15.63 -25.79
C GLU A 78 -13.42 -15.02 -27.04
N GLY A 79 -13.69 -15.59 -28.23
CA GLY A 79 -13.19 -15.06 -29.50
C GLY A 79 -13.66 -13.63 -29.77
N THR A 80 -14.93 -13.34 -29.49
CA THR A 80 -15.50 -12.00 -29.66
C THR A 80 -14.89 -10.99 -28.68
N VAL A 81 -14.79 -11.36 -27.40
CA VAL A 81 -14.16 -10.52 -26.37
C VAL A 81 -12.69 -10.28 -26.70
N LYS A 82 -11.96 -11.32 -27.15
CA LYS A 82 -10.56 -11.20 -27.58
C LYS A 82 -10.41 -10.30 -28.79
N ALA A 83 -11.34 -10.34 -29.76
CA ALA A 83 -11.30 -9.45 -30.92
C ALA A 83 -11.55 -7.97 -30.56
N VAL A 84 -12.41 -7.71 -29.57
CA VAL A 84 -12.74 -6.35 -29.13
C VAL A 84 -11.71 -5.78 -28.14
N VAL A 85 -11.28 -6.60 -27.17
CA VAL A 85 -10.40 -6.20 -26.08
C VAL A 85 -8.92 -6.41 -26.42
N GLY A 86 -8.59 -7.34 -27.32
CA GLY A 86 -7.21 -7.60 -27.75
C GLY A 86 -6.47 -6.35 -28.21
N PRO A 87 -7.01 -5.54 -29.14
CA PRO A 87 -6.39 -4.29 -29.58
C PRO A 87 -6.22 -3.25 -28.46
N VAL A 88 -7.08 -3.29 -27.44
CA VAL A 88 -6.99 -2.41 -26.26
C VAL A 88 -5.88 -2.90 -25.34
N TYR A 89 -5.80 -4.21 -25.08
CA TYR A 89 -4.75 -4.81 -24.28
C TYR A 89 -3.37 -4.59 -24.91
N ASP A 90 -3.23 -4.84 -26.22
CA ASP A 90 -1.97 -4.63 -26.96
C ASP A 90 -1.47 -3.18 -26.85
N ARG A 91 -2.39 -2.22 -26.72
CA ARG A 91 -2.05 -0.80 -26.62
C ARG A 91 -1.74 -0.33 -25.21
N PHE A 92 -2.25 -1.03 -24.19
CA PHE A 92 -2.22 -0.56 -22.81
C PHE A 92 -1.61 -1.55 -21.80
N HIS A 93 -1.19 -2.75 -22.19
CA HIS A 93 -0.68 -3.76 -21.23
C HIS A 93 0.57 -3.30 -20.46
N GLY A 94 1.35 -2.35 -21.01
CA GLY A 94 2.52 -1.77 -20.34
C GLY A 94 2.16 -0.71 -19.29
N VAL A 95 1.07 0.03 -19.49
CA VAL A 95 0.66 1.15 -18.63
C VAL A 95 0.47 0.76 -17.17
N PRO A 96 -0.16 -0.40 -16.82
CA PRO A 96 -0.26 -0.84 -15.43
C PRO A 96 1.10 -1.07 -14.76
N LEU A 97 2.08 -1.60 -15.50
CA LEU A 97 3.41 -1.86 -14.96
C LEU A 97 4.17 -0.54 -14.73
N ASP A 98 4.08 0.40 -15.67
CA ASP A 98 4.70 1.72 -15.56
C ASP A 98 4.07 2.55 -14.44
N LEU A 99 2.75 2.45 -14.27
CA LEU A 99 2.05 3.07 -13.15
C LEU A 99 2.47 2.46 -11.82
N LEU A 100 2.65 1.13 -11.76
CA LEU A 100 3.12 0.44 -10.56
C LEU A 100 4.53 0.89 -10.19
N LYS A 101 5.44 1.04 -11.17
CA LYS A 101 6.78 1.60 -10.98
C LYS A 101 6.75 3.05 -10.48
N PHE A 102 5.88 3.88 -11.06
CA PHE A 102 5.71 5.25 -10.60
C PHE A 102 5.24 5.32 -9.14
N LEU A 103 4.26 4.50 -8.78
CA LEU A 103 3.75 4.41 -7.42
C LEU A 103 4.83 3.90 -6.46
N ASP A 104 5.58 2.89 -6.85
CA ASP A 104 6.67 2.32 -6.06
C ASP A 104 7.75 3.35 -5.73
N ARG A 105 8.18 4.13 -6.74
CA ARG A 105 9.13 5.24 -6.54
C ARG A 105 8.57 6.31 -5.61
N LYS A 106 7.28 6.64 -5.74
CA LYS A 106 6.61 7.61 -4.85
C LYS A 106 6.49 7.10 -3.41
N VAL A 107 6.28 5.81 -3.22
CA VAL A 107 6.33 5.18 -1.89
C VAL A 107 7.73 5.30 -1.32
N GLY A 108 8.77 5.05 -2.12
CA GLY A 108 10.17 5.23 -1.71
C GLY A 108 10.51 6.65 -1.24
N GLU A 109 10.17 7.66 -2.04
CA GLU A 109 10.35 9.07 -1.66
C GLU A 109 9.63 9.40 -0.34
N SER A 110 8.44 8.86 -0.16
CA SER A 110 7.65 9.06 1.07
C SER A 110 8.29 8.39 2.27
N VAL A 111 8.83 7.17 2.11
CA VAL A 111 9.51 6.43 3.17
C VAL A 111 10.79 7.17 3.58
N GLU A 112 11.58 7.69 2.64
CA GLU A 112 12.79 8.46 2.96
C GLU A 112 12.45 9.77 3.69
N GLU A 113 11.40 10.47 3.27
CA GLU A 113 10.96 11.70 3.94
C GLU A 113 10.47 11.43 5.37
N ILE A 114 9.75 10.32 5.57
CA ILE A 114 9.36 9.86 6.90
C ILE A 114 10.60 9.49 7.72
N ASP A 115 11.56 8.77 7.15
CA ASP A 115 12.76 8.34 7.84
C ASP A 115 13.61 9.52 8.35
N ARG A 116 13.65 10.64 7.59
CA ARG A 116 14.30 11.88 8.02
C ARG A 116 13.56 12.62 9.15
N ARG A 117 12.24 12.52 9.20
CA ARG A 117 11.38 13.28 10.13
C ARG A 117 11.10 12.54 11.44
N VAL A 118 11.38 11.24 11.49
CA VAL A 118 11.05 10.38 12.63
C VAL A 118 12.27 10.21 13.56
N PRO A 119 12.13 10.52 14.87
CA PRO A 119 13.19 10.31 15.84
C PRO A 119 13.63 8.83 15.94
N PRO A 120 14.91 8.54 16.23
CA PRO A 120 15.47 7.18 16.25
C PRO A 120 14.71 6.22 17.19
N VAL A 121 14.15 6.73 18.28
CA VAL A 121 13.33 5.95 19.24
C VAL A 121 12.11 5.30 18.58
N VAL A 122 11.53 5.94 17.56
CA VAL A 122 10.38 5.41 16.82
C VAL A 122 10.83 4.40 15.75
N LYS A 123 12.09 4.50 15.28
CA LYS A 123 12.69 3.52 14.35
C LYS A 123 12.97 2.17 15.03
N GLU A 124 13.34 2.21 16.30
CA GLU A 124 13.64 1.01 17.09
C GLU A 124 12.40 0.39 17.76
N ALA A 125 11.30 1.15 17.89
CA ALA A 125 10.09 0.66 18.52
C ALA A 125 9.51 -0.63 17.89
N PRO A 126 9.46 -0.81 16.56
CA PRO A 126 8.94 -2.04 15.95
C PRO A 126 9.84 -3.26 16.18
N THR A 127 11.16 -3.07 16.20
CA THR A 127 12.12 -4.16 16.42
C THR A 127 12.11 -4.60 17.88
N LEU A 128 12.09 -3.64 18.82
CA LEU A 128 11.90 -3.90 20.25
C LEU A 128 10.53 -4.54 20.55
N ALA A 129 9.46 -4.10 19.90
CA ALA A 129 8.15 -4.70 20.08
C ALA A 129 8.11 -6.15 19.59
N ARG A 130 8.77 -6.46 18.46
CA ARG A 130 8.86 -7.82 17.93
C ARG A 130 9.74 -8.73 18.79
N SER A 131 10.87 -8.24 19.31
CA SER A 131 11.73 -9.03 20.20
C SER A 131 11.01 -9.32 21.51
N ALA A 132 10.38 -8.31 22.13
CA ALA A 132 9.60 -8.47 23.35
C ALA A 132 8.40 -9.42 23.14
N ALA A 133 7.69 -9.33 22.01
CA ALA A 133 6.59 -10.25 21.71
C ALA A 133 7.07 -11.71 21.54
N LYS A 134 8.25 -11.91 20.94
CA LYS A 134 8.86 -13.24 20.80
C LYS A 134 9.29 -13.80 22.15
N GLU A 135 9.88 -12.97 23.01
CA GLU A 135 10.33 -13.34 24.35
C GLU A 135 9.15 -13.66 25.28
N VAL A 136 8.06 -12.88 25.24
CA VAL A 136 6.82 -13.16 25.99
C VAL A 136 6.16 -14.46 25.51
N ARG A 137 6.18 -14.73 24.19
CA ARG A 137 5.67 -16.00 23.64
C ARG A 137 6.50 -17.21 24.08
N GLN A 138 7.80 -17.03 24.34
CA GLN A 138 8.68 -18.08 24.85
C GLN A 138 8.62 -18.23 26.37
N ALA A 139 8.43 -17.14 27.13
CA ALA A 139 8.51 -17.13 28.59
C ALA A 139 7.16 -17.35 29.31
N GLY A 140 6.01 -17.34 28.60
CA GLY A 140 4.70 -17.70 29.17
C GLY A 140 4.12 -16.71 30.19
N LEU A 141 4.78 -15.57 30.44
CA LEU A 141 4.43 -14.56 31.45
C LEU A 141 3.37 -13.55 30.98
N VAL A 142 2.23 -14.04 30.51
CA VAL A 142 1.19 -13.20 29.86
C VAL A 142 0.56 -12.19 30.83
N GLY A 143 0.42 -12.52 32.12
CA GLY A 143 -0.30 -11.69 33.11
C GLY A 143 0.41 -10.39 33.51
N THR A 144 1.70 -10.47 33.87
CA THR A 144 2.53 -9.32 34.27
C THR A 144 2.95 -8.47 33.07
N ALA A 145 3.21 -9.09 31.93
CA ALA A 145 3.51 -8.40 30.67
C ALA A 145 2.32 -7.52 30.21
N THR A 146 1.08 -7.99 30.40
CA THR A 146 -0.12 -7.22 30.02
C THR A 146 -0.29 -5.95 30.88
N GLY A 147 0.06 -6.00 32.17
CA GLY A 147 0.03 -4.83 33.06
C GLY A 147 1.07 -3.77 32.71
N LEU A 148 2.30 -4.22 32.39
CA LEU A 148 3.38 -3.34 31.94
C LEU A 148 3.14 -2.78 30.54
N ALA A 149 2.55 -3.57 29.64
CA ALA A 149 2.15 -3.09 28.32
C ALA A 149 1.07 -2.01 28.43
N LYS A 150 0.04 -2.21 29.27
CA LYS A 150 -1.00 -1.20 29.51
C LYS A 150 -0.42 0.11 30.06
N SER A 151 0.52 0.05 31.01
CA SER A 151 1.12 1.26 31.58
C SER A 151 2.07 1.95 30.60
N ALA A 152 2.84 1.19 29.81
CA ALA A 152 3.68 1.73 28.76
C ALA A 152 2.84 2.40 27.65
N ILE A 153 1.72 1.78 27.25
CA ILE A 153 0.81 2.37 26.27
C ILE A 153 0.14 3.63 26.82
N ALA A 154 -0.37 3.63 28.06
CA ALA A 154 -0.94 4.83 28.67
C ALA A 154 0.07 6.00 28.74
N ARG A 155 1.37 5.70 28.84
CA ARG A 155 2.43 6.70 28.86
C ARG A 155 2.86 7.15 27.46
N ALA A 156 2.70 6.29 26.44
CA ALA A 156 2.99 6.58 25.05
C ALA A 156 1.82 7.26 24.31
N GLU A 157 0.59 7.03 24.75
CA GLU A 157 -0.65 7.57 24.19
C GLU A 157 -0.61 9.10 23.99
N PRO A 158 -0.27 9.93 25.01
CA PRO A 158 -0.25 11.38 24.82
C PRO A 158 0.81 11.83 23.80
N LYS A 159 1.99 11.19 23.77
CA LYS A 159 3.05 11.50 22.80
C LYS A 159 2.66 11.08 21.38
N ALA A 160 2.02 9.92 21.23
CA ALA A 160 1.50 9.49 19.94
C ALA A 160 0.43 10.45 19.45
N ARG A 161 -0.52 10.83 20.32
CA ARG A 161 -1.60 11.77 20.01
C ARG A 161 -1.10 13.15 19.61
N GLU A 162 -0.07 13.66 20.30
CA GLU A 162 0.61 14.92 19.95
C GLU A 162 1.24 14.85 18.56
N LEU A 163 1.99 13.78 18.26
CA LEU A 163 2.58 13.57 16.94
C LEU A 163 1.49 13.44 15.85
N TYR A 164 0.43 12.68 16.09
CA TYR A 164 -0.69 12.58 15.17
C TYR A 164 -1.32 13.94 14.91
N THR A 165 -1.62 14.71 15.95
CA THR A 165 -2.23 16.05 15.82
C THR A 165 -1.34 16.99 15.01
N ARG A 166 -0.02 16.89 15.17
CA ARG A 166 0.95 17.71 14.43
C ARG A 166 1.04 17.35 12.94
N TYR A 167 0.97 16.06 12.61
CA TYR A 167 1.17 15.58 11.24
C TYR A 167 -0.13 15.38 10.45
N GLU A 168 -1.27 15.22 11.12
CA GLU A 168 -2.60 15.13 10.51
C GLU A 168 -2.86 16.21 9.45
N PRO A 169 -2.68 17.53 9.72
CA PRO A 169 -2.97 18.55 8.70
C PRO A 169 -2.02 18.49 7.51
N VAL A 170 -0.78 18.04 7.71
CA VAL A 170 0.20 17.88 6.62
C VAL A 170 -0.16 16.68 5.76
N ALA A 171 -0.50 15.55 6.38
CA ALA A 171 -0.95 14.36 5.69
C ALA A 171 -2.25 14.61 4.90
N GLU A 172 -3.21 15.30 5.51
CA GLU A 172 -4.46 15.70 4.85
C GLU A 172 -4.19 16.59 3.63
N ARG A 173 -3.32 17.60 3.76
CA ARG A 173 -2.96 18.47 2.64
C ARG A 173 -2.33 17.69 1.50
N ARG A 174 -1.37 16.80 1.79
CA ARG A 174 -0.71 15.97 0.76
C ARG A 174 -1.68 15.00 0.11
N ALA A 175 -2.56 14.39 0.89
CA ALA A 175 -3.62 13.53 0.38
C ALA A 175 -4.59 14.29 -0.53
N ALA A 176 -4.96 15.53 -0.16
CA ALA A 176 -5.80 16.39 -0.97
C ALA A 176 -5.11 16.80 -2.29
N GLU A 177 -3.84 17.20 -2.24
CA GLU A 177 -3.03 17.52 -3.43
C GLU A 177 -2.94 16.31 -4.38
N ALA A 178 -2.66 15.12 -3.84
CA ALA A 178 -2.61 13.87 -4.60
C ALA A 178 -3.98 13.52 -5.21
N TRP A 179 -5.06 13.70 -4.46
CA TRP A 179 -6.43 13.46 -4.93
C TRP A 179 -6.82 14.40 -6.07
N VAL A 180 -6.46 15.69 -5.97
CA VAL A 180 -6.69 16.66 -7.03
C VAL A 180 -5.91 16.28 -8.29
N ALA A 181 -4.65 15.83 -8.15
CA ALA A 181 -3.86 15.37 -9.28
C ALA A 181 -4.48 14.12 -9.93
N LEU A 182 -4.97 13.17 -9.13
CA LEU A 182 -5.60 11.95 -9.63
C LEU A 182 -6.89 12.24 -10.40
N ASN A 183 -7.70 13.20 -9.93
CA ASN A 183 -8.93 13.62 -10.62
C ASN A 183 -8.69 14.34 -11.96
N ARG A 184 -7.45 14.71 -12.30
CA ARG A 184 -7.11 15.20 -13.65
C ARG A 184 -7.08 14.08 -14.69
N LEU A 185 -7.01 12.82 -14.27
CA LEU A 185 -7.04 11.68 -15.17
C LEU A 185 -8.48 11.41 -15.65
N PRO A 186 -8.72 11.18 -16.94
CA PRO A 186 -10.06 11.19 -17.54
C PRO A 186 -11.01 10.10 -17.02
N LEU A 187 -10.47 8.98 -16.51
CA LEU A 187 -11.28 7.86 -16.00
C LEU A 187 -11.53 7.93 -14.50
N VAL A 188 -10.70 8.65 -13.75
CA VAL A 188 -10.75 8.66 -12.29
C VAL A 188 -12.07 9.25 -11.79
N PRO A 189 -12.56 10.41 -12.24
CA PRO A 189 -13.82 10.97 -11.73
C PRO A 189 -15.03 10.04 -11.92
N SER A 190 -15.09 9.32 -13.04
CA SER A 190 -16.17 8.38 -13.34
C SER A 190 -16.11 7.14 -12.45
N VAL A 191 -14.93 6.55 -12.30
CA VAL A 191 -14.72 5.40 -11.41
C VAL A 191 -14.96 5.79 -9.96
N THR A 192 -14.44 6.94 -9.53
CA THR A 192 -14.68 7.49 -8.21
C THR A 192 -16.17 7.60 -7.93
N ARG A 193 -16.96 8.25 -8.80
CA ARG A 193 -18.41 8.38 -8.59
C ARG A 193 -19.14 7.04 -8.46
N ALA A 194 -18.72 6.02 -9.20
CA ALA A 194 -19.32 4.69 -9.13
C ALA A 194 -18.99 3.98 -7.79
N VAL A 195 -17.76 4.14 -7.29
CA VAL A 195 -17.28 3.43 -6.10
C VAL A 195 -17.56 4.22 -4.81
N LEU A 196 -17.73 5.53 -4.88
CA LEU A 196 -17.89 6.44 -3.73
C LEU A 196 -19.02 6.00 -2.76
N PRO A 197 -20.22 5.61 -3.23
CA PRO A 197 -21.29 5.18 -2.31
C PRO A 197 -20.93 3.88 -1.58
N THR A 198 -20.32 2.92 -2.28
CA THR A 198 -19.87 1.65 -1.67
C THR A 198 -18.76 1.90 -0.65
N ALA A 199 -17.80 2.76 -0.99
CA ALA A 199 -16.75 3.17 -0.06
C ALA A 199 -17.33 3.80 1.21
N ALA A 200 -18.31 4.71 1.07
CA ALA A 200 -19.00 5.33 2.20
C ALA A 200 -19.67 4.31 3.13
N GLN A 201 -20.39 3.35 2.54
CA GLN A 201 -21.08 2.31 3.29
C GLN A 201 -20.10 1.38 4.03
N LEU A 202 -18.99 1.01 3.38
CA LEU A 202 -17.96 0.19 3.99
C LEU A 202 -17.24 0.93 5.12
N SER A 203 -16.93 2.22 4.94
CA SER A 203 -16.33 3.07 5.97
C SER A 203 -17.25 3.20 7.19
N ALA A 204 -18.56 3.39 6.99
CA ALA A 204 -19.53 3.44 8.09
C ALA A 204 -19.59 2.11 8.87
N LYS A 205 -19.62 0.96 8.17
CA LYS A 205 -19.60 -0.38 8.79
C LYS A 205 -18.31 -0.65 9.57
N TYR A 206 -17.18 -0.22 9.04
CA TYR A 206 -15.90 -0.31 9.73
C TYR A 206 -15.93 0.51 11.03
N ASN A 207 -16.35 1.77 10.97
CA ASN A 207 -16.43 2.64 12.14
C ASN A 207 -17.35 2.07 13.23
N SER A 208 -18.51 1.52 12.86
CA SER A 208 -19.40 0.87 13.83
C SER A 208 -18.74 -0.36 14.47
N ALA A 209 -18.06 -1.19 13.68
CA ALA A 209 -17.38 -2.38 14.18
C ALA A 209 -16.23 -2.03 15.14
N VAL A 210 -15.48 -0.97 14.86
CA VAL A 210 -14.40 -0.46 15.73
C VAL A 210 -14.98 0.05 17.05
N LEU A 211 -16.03 0.88 17.00
CA LEU A 211 -16.69 1.41 18.19
C LEU A 211 -17.28 0.30 19.07
N ASP A 212 -17.95 -0.67 18.47
CA ASP A 212 -18.54 -1.80 19.19
C ASP A 212 -17.47 -2.75 19.73
N GLY A 213 -16.36 -2.93 19.01
CA GLY A 213 -15.19 -3.66 19.49
C GLY A 213 -14.57 -2.98 20.72
N ALA A 214 -14.41 -1.66 20.68
CA ALA A 214 -13.86 -0.89 21.79
C ALA A 214 -14.77 -0.92 23.03
N LYS A 215 -16.09 -0.77 22.84
CA LYS A 215 -17.09 -0.90 23.93
C LYS A 215 -17.06 -2.28 24.60
N ARG A 216 -16.76 -3.33 23.85
CA ARG A 216 -16.63 -4.71 24.36
C ARG A 216 -15.27 -4.99 25.03
N GLY A 217 -14.41 -3.99 25.15
CA GLY A 217 -13.10 -4.12 25.81
C GLY A 217 -12.01 -4.76 24.93
N ASN A 218 -12.20 -4.83 23.61
CA ASN A 218 -11.13 -5.27 22.72
C ASN A 218 -10.06 -4.19 22.62
N ALA A 219 -8.90 -4.45 23.22
CA ALA A 219 -7.77 -3.52 23.24
C ALA A 219 -7.32 -3.11 21.84
N VAL A 220 -7.38 -4.02 20.85
CA VAL A 220 -6.99 -3.71 19.46
C VAL A 220 -7.94 -2.70 18.83
N ALA A 221 -9.25 -2.80 19.13
CA ALA A 221 -10.25 -1.89 18.59
C ALA A 221 -10.12 -0.47 19.13
N THR A 222 -9.60 -0.28 20.35
CA THR A 222 -9.34 1.05 20.92
C THR A 222 -8.26 1.84 20.17
N TYR A 223 -7.38 1.16 19.44
CA TYR A 223 -6.30 1.80 18.68
C TYR A 223 -6.58 1.90 17.18
N LEU A 224 -7.70 1.37 16.70
CA LEU A 224 -8.08 1.47 15.28
C LEU A 224 -8.64 2.88 15.00
N PRO A 225 -8.12 3.60 14.00
CA PRO A 225 -8.57 4.94 13.69
C PRO A 225 -9.95 4.92 13.06
N LEU A 226 -10.82 5.86 13.45
CA LEU A 226 -12.12 6.04 12.79
C LEU A 226 -11.95 6.82 11.48
N VAL A 227 -12.68 6.40 10.46
CA VAL A 227 -12.75 7.13 9.19
C VAL A 227 -13.67 8.35 9.38
N PRO A 228 -13.24 9.58 9.06
CA PRO A 228 -14.03 10.79 9.28
C PRO A 228 -15.13 10.95 8.22
N THR A 229 -16.17 10.13 8.33
CA THR A 229 -17.27 10.02 7.36
C THR A 229 -18.04 11.33 7.17
N GLU A 230 -18.21 12.12 8.23
CA GLU A 230 -18.95 13.39 8.20
C GLU A 230 -18.17 14.47 7.45
N ARG A 231 -16.84 14.49 7.61
CA ARG A 231 -15.95 15.42 6.88
C ARG A 231 -15.91 15.06 5.40
N LEU A 232 -15.81 13.76 5.09
CA LEU A 232 -15.79 13.27 3.72
C LEU A 232 -17.12 13.52 2.99
N ALA A 233 -18.27 13.34 3.65
CA ALA A 233 -19.58 13.61 3.05
C ALA A 233 -19.81 15.08 2.67
N ARG A 234 -19.14 16.02 3.34
CA ARG A 234 -19.19 17.45 3.00
C ARG A 234 -18.37 17.80 1.76
N VAL A 235 -17.23 17.14 1.58
CA VAL A 235 -16.32 17.36 0.43
C VAL A 235 -16.82 16.60 -0.80
N PHE A 236 -17.43 15.45 -0.58
CA PHE A 236 -18.00 14.58 -1.60
C PHE A 236 -19.51 14.51 -1.43
N PRO A 237 -20.25 15.49 -1.97
CA PRO A 237 -21.71 15.44 -1.93
C PRO A 237 -22.18 14.20 -2.68
N TYR A 238 -22.74 13.25 -1.94
CA TYR A 238 -23.44 12.13 -2.53
C TYR A 238 -24.69 12.67 -3.21
N PRO A 239 -25.08 12.17 -4.38
CA PRO A 239 -26.49 12.12 -4.69
C PRO A 239 -27.09 11.21 -3.63
N THR A 240 -27.72 11.78 -2.61
CA THR A 240 -28.58 11.03 -1.71
C THR A 240 -29.55 10.30 -2.62
N ALA A 241 -29.44 8.97 -2.69
CA ALA A 241 -30.54 8.18 -3.22
C ALA A 241 -31.77 8.67 -2.48
N ASP A 242 -32.73 9.20 -3.23
CA ASP A 242 -33.97 9.76 -2.73
C ASP A 242 -34.53 8.79 -1.68
N VAL A 243 -34.35 9.12 -0.42
CA VAL A 243 -35.20 8.59 0.63
C VAL A 243 -36.51 9.33 0.37
N PRO A 244 -37.56 8.66 -0.13
CA PRO A 244 -38.85 9.33 -0.25
C PRO A 244 -39.19 9.90 1.12
N PRO A 245 -39.65 11.16 1.20
CA PRO A 245 -40.02 11.75 2.48
C PRO A 245 -40.99 10.80 3.16
N ALA A 246 -40.69 10.49 4.43
CA ALA A 246 -41.57 9.70 5.27
C ALA A 246 -43.00 10.27 5.15
N PRO A 247 -44.02 9.42 4.96
CA PRO A 247 -45.38 9.92 4.78
C PRO A 247 -45.74 10.80 5.97
N GLU A 248 -46.11 12.05 5.69
CA GLU A 248 -46.66 12.97 6.68
C GLU A 248 -47.80 12.24 7.40
N MET A 249 -47.60 11.94 8.69
CA MET A 249 -48.67 11.44 9.53
C MET A 249 -49.71 12.54 9.63
N GLN A 250 -50.82 12.36 8.92
CA GLN A 250 -51.99 13.21 9.07
C GLN A 250 -52.45 13.16 10.54
N PRO A 251 -52.76 14.30 11.16
CA PRO A 251 -53.24 14.31 12.53
C PRO A 251 -54.56 13.54 12.63
N ILE A 252 -54.62 12.68 13.65
CA ILE A 252 -55.81 11.89 13.99
C ILE A 252 -56.97 12.87 14.25
N PRO A 253 -58.12 12.74 13.56
CA PRO A 253 -59.28 13.56 13.86
C PRO A 253 -59.80 13.23 15.26
N SER A 254 -59.85 14.24 16.11
CA SER A 254 -60.51 14.15 17.41
C SER A 254 -62.00 13.91 17.19
N GLN A 255 -62.49 12.77 17.67
CA GLN A 255 -63.90 12.55 17.99
C GLN A 255 -64.08 12.78 19.49
#